data_AF-A0A2S5QZR0-F1
#
_entry.id   AF-A0A2S5QZR0-F1
#
_cell.length_a   1.000
_cell.length_b   1.000
_cell.length_c   1.000
_cell.angle_alpha   90.00
_cell.angle_beta   90.00
_cell.angle_gamma   90.00
#
_symmetry.space_group_name_H-M   'P 1'
#
loop_
_entity.id
_entity.type
_entity.pdbx_description
1 polymer ?
#
loop_
_entity_poly.entity_id
_entity_poly.type
_entity_poly.pdbx_seq_one_letter_code
_entity_poly.pdbx_strand_id
1 'polypeptide(L)'
;QNKDDSSKITLDFTWQIFGTVEMAQTIYIPAIALQTIPPEIGNTKPLTLTIPAQGFHLSPVLPPQIEDRNHRPHALPLGFDTQTPLIIALTLLFLGLLFGGFWLWLQDKISWWPRNPGPLTKLARQLRAHREDSFSANDLRIIHNGLAASAGQSLYPNTLPHLFEKCPYLATEKLEITQFFEDSWQVFHGKNAQINAIGVSTTKAWIQRAAILERLMRRQLRKPKGKAVQLSKKVQA
;
A
#
# COMPACT_ATOMS: atom_id res chain seq x y z
N GLN A 1 -25.42 -1.46 -5.57
CA GLN A 1 -25.47 -0.01 -5.31
C GLN A 1 -25.15 0.14 -3.83
N ASN A 2 -23.87 0.34 -3.49
CA ASN A 2 -23.43 0.42 -2.09
C ASN A 2 -23.59 1.86 -1.63
N LYS A 3 -24.43 2.08 -0.62
CA LYS A 3 -24.74 3.39 -0.05
C LYS A 3 -23.73 3.61 1.08
N ASP A 4 -22.83 4.56 0.89
CA ASP A 4 -21.83 4.96 1.89
C ASP A 4 -22.53 5.49 3.16
N ASP A 5 -22.63 4.64 4.17
CA ASP A 5 -23.04 4.96 5.54
C ASP A 5 -21.88 5.64 6.30
N SER A 6 -21.28 6.69 5.74
CA SER A 6 -20.36 7.54 6.50
C SER A 6 -21.20 8.52 7.34
N SER A 7 -21.64 8.07 8.51
CA SER A 7 -22.30 8.94 9.48
C SER A 7 -21.28 9.95 10.01
N LYS A 8 -21.42 11.19 9.54
CA LYS A 8 -20.58 12.31 9.97
C LYS A 8 -21.06 12.72 11.37
N ILE A 9 -20.36 12.28 12.40
CA ILE A 9 -20.65 12.64 13.80
C ILE A 9 -19.91 13.95 14.09
N THR A 10 -20.67 15.02 14.30
CA THR A 10 -20.15 16.32 14.71
C THR A 10 -20.32 16.42 16.23
N LEU A 11 -19.21 16.58 16.95
CA LEU A 11 -19.20 16.73 18.40
C LEU A 11 -18.90 18.19 18.75
N ASP A 12 -19.90 18.89 19.27
CA ASP A 12 -19.74 20.24 19.78
C ASP A 12 -19.41 20.17 21.28
N PHE A 13 -18.17 20.48 21.62
CA PHE A 13 -17.74 20.58 23.00
C PHE A 13 -17.79 22.03 23.47
N THR A 14 -18.55 22.25 24.54
CA THR A 14 -18.47 23.48 25.33
C THR A 14 -17.74 23.13 26.61
N TRP A 15 -16.49 23.56 26.77
CA TRP A 15 -15.77 23.44 28.03
C TRP A 15 -15.64 24.80 28.70
N GLN A 16 -15.76 24.81 30.02
CA GLN A 16 -15.51 25.98 30.85
C GLN A 16 -14.36 25.65 31.79
N ILE A 17 -13.24 26.36 31.63
CA ILE A 17 -12.09 26.22 32.51
C ILE A 17 -12.34 27.16 33.69
N PHE A 18 -12.66 26.59 34.84
CA PHE A 18 -12.71 27.36 36.08
C PHE A 18 -11.27 27.62 36.55
N GLY A 19 -11.00 28.86 36.97
CA GLY A 19 -9.70 29.25 37.50
C GLY A 19 -9.28 28.36 38.68
N THR A 20 -7.97 28.10 38.79
CA THR A 20 -7.40 27.43 39.95
C THR A 20 -7.56 28.31 41.18
N VAL A 21 -7.93 27.73 42.33
CA VAL A 21 -8.00 28.45 43.61
C VAL A 21 -6.62 29.07 43.90
N GLU A 22 -6.51 30.39 43.83
CA GLU A 22 -5.24 31.09 44.04
C GLU A 22 -4.89 31.25 45.53
N MET A 23 -5.90 31.35 46.41
CA MET A 23 -5.67 31.59 47.84
C MET A 23 -6.85 31.09 48.69
N ALA A 24 -6.58 30.24 49.68
CA ALA A 24 -7.55 29.84 50.70
C ALA A 24 -7.49 30.81 51.89
N GLN A 25 -8.62 31.37 52.28
CA GLN A 25 -8.75 32.27 53.43
C GLN A 25 -9.41 31.53 54.60
N THR A 26 -8.87 31.69 55.81
CA THR A 26 -9.49 31.11 57.02
C THR A 26 -10.47 32.12 57.60
N ILE A 27 -11.73 31.73 57.72
CA ILE A 27 -12.79 32.53 58.37
C ILE A 27 -13.14 31.87 59.69
N TYR A 28 -13.33 32.68 60.74
CA TYR A 28 -13.67 32.20 62.07
C TYR A 28 -15.14 32.45 62.37
N ILE A 29 -15.83 31.41 62.82
CA ILE A 29 -17.13 31.52 63.47
C ILE A 29 -16.86 31.89 64.94
N PRO A 30 -17.46 32.96 65.48
CA PRO A 30 -17.25 33.34 66.87
C PRO A 30 -17.80 32.29 67.83
N ALA A 31 -17.29 32.27 69.06
CA ALA A 31 -17.83 31.40 70.11
C ALA A 31 -19.28 31.79 70.43
N ILE A 32 -20.16 30.79 70.55
CA ILE A 32 -21.57 31.00 70.84
C ILE A 32 -21.86 30.46 72.23
N ALA A 33 -22.31 31.32 73.14
CA ALA A 33 -22.79 30.92 74.46
C ALA A 33 -24.30 30.64 74.39
N LEU A 34 -24.69 29.39 74.64
CA LEU A 34 -26.07 28.95 74.74
C LEU A 34 -26.43 28.77 76.21
N GLN A 35 -27.61 29.25 76.62
CA GLN A 35 -28.15 29.00 77.95
C GLN A 35 -29.30 28.00 77.83
N THR A 36 -29.26 26.92 78.62
CA THR A 36 -30.38 25.98 78.66
C THR A 36 -31.50 26.53 79.53
N ILE A 37 -32.74 26.22 79.17
CA ILE A 37 -33.90 26.50 80.02
C ILE A 37 -33.80 25.55 81.24
N PRO A 38 -33.99 26.05 82.48
CA PRO A 38 -33.93 25.20 83.67
C PRO A 38 -35.07 24.16 83.65
N PRO A 39 -34.81 22.89 84.04
CA PRO A 39 -35.86 21.88 84.12
C PRO A 39 -36.85 22.22 85.25
N GLU A 40 -38.15 21.96 85.03
CA GLU A 40 -39.21 22.36 85.97
C GLU A 40 -39.16 21.61 87.32
N ILE A 41 -38.39 20.53 87.45
CA ILE A 41 -38.31 19.73 88.68
C ILE A 41 -36.84 19.59 89.10
N GLY A 42 -36.52 20.24 90.22
CA GLY A 42 -35.18 20.28 90.81
C GLY A 42 -34.53 21.66 90.66
N ASN A 43 -34.10 22.24 91.78
CA ASN A 43 -33.52 23.59 91.84
C ASN A 43 -32.09 23.61 91.26
N THR A 44 -31.98 23.40 89.95
CA THR A 44 -30.71 23.33 89.22
C THR A 44 -30.59 24.56 88.33
N LYS A 45 -29.50 25.31 88.51
CA LYS A 45 -29.22 26.54 87.76
C LYS A 45 -29.10 26.24 86.25
N PRO A 46 -29.50 27.18 85.37
CA PRO A 46 -29.38 27.01 83.92
C PRO A 46 -27.92 26.73 83.53
N LEU A 47 -27.71 25.68 82.75
CA LEU A 47 -26.39 25.30 82.28
C LEU A 47 -26.01 26.19 81.10
N THR A 48 -24.87 26.86 81.19
CA THR A 48 -24.33 27.63 80.07
C THR A 48 -23.38 26.74 79.28
N LEU A 49 -23.76 26.44 78.05
CA LEU A 49 -22.96 25.67 77.09
C LEU A 49 -22.25 26.65 76.16
N THR A 50 -20.91 26.60 76.12
CA THR A 50 -20.13 27.45 75.21
C THR A 50 -19.65 26.61 74.04
N ILE A 51 -20.12 26.94 72.85
CA ILE A 51 -19.59 26.41 71.60
C ILE A 51 -18.33 27.22 71.26
N PRO A 52 -17.14 26.60 71.17
CA PRO A 52 -15.92 27.32 70.90
C PRO A 52 -15.91 27.91 69.49
N ALA A 53 -15.14 28.98 69.29
CA ALA A 53 -14.92 29.53 67.97
C ALA A 53 -14.28 28.48 67.06
N GLN A 54 -14.82 28.31 65.85
CA GLN A 54 -14.33 27.33 64.88
C GLN A 54 -13.94 28.03 63.58
N GLY A 55 -12.71 27.79 63.14
CA GLY A 55 -12.23 28.24 61.83
C GLY A 55 -12.64 27.26 60.73
N PHE A 56 -13.04 27.78 59.57
CA PHE A 56 -13.16 27.00 58.34
C PHE A 56 -12.45 27.73 57.18
N HIS A 57 -11.96 26.95 56.22
CA HIS A 57 -11.26 27.49 55.05
C HIS A 57 -12.27 27.79 53.95
N LEU A 58 -12.33 29.06 53.53
CA LEU A 58 -13.02 29.50 52.33
C LEU A 58 -11.99 29.63 51.21
N SER A 59 -12.21 28.89 50.13
CA SER A 59 -11.40 28.94 48.93
C SER A 59 -12.21 29.59 47.80
N PRO A 60 -12.28 30.93 47.73
CA PRO A 60 -13.07 31.59 46.70
C PRO A 60 -12.45 31.37 45.32
N VAL A 61 -13.31 31.15 44.31
CA VAL A 61 -12.90 30.97 42.91
C VAL A 61 -12.34 32.28 42.32
N LEU A 62 -12.72 33.42 42.91
CA LEU A 62 -12.27 34.75 42.51
C LEU A 62 -11.59 35.43 43.71
N PRO A 63 -10.44 36.09 43.53
CA PRO A 63 -9.83 36.87 44.60
C PRO A 63 -10.75 38.04 45.00
N PRO A 64 -10.75 38.45 46.28
CA PRO A 64 -11.62 39.52 46.78
C PRO A 64 -11.27 40.90 46.20
N GLN A 65 -10.05 41.06 45.68
CA GLN A 65 -9.61 42.23 44.94
C GLN A 65 -9.16 41.77 43.56
N ILE A 66 -9.87 42.23 42.53
CA ILE A 66 -9.47 42.05 41.14
C ILE A 66 -8.37 43.07 40.89
N GLU A 67 -7.13 42.70 41.21
CA GLU A 67 -5.97 43.45 40.74
C GLU A 67 -5.88 43.27 39.22
N ASP A 68 -5.67 44.36 38.49
CA ASP A 68 -5.45 44.39 37.04
C ASP A 68 -4.04 43.83 36.75
N ARG A 69 -3.78 42.61 37.19
CA ARG A 69 -2.54 41.88 36.88
C ARG A 69 -2.63 41.52 35.41
N ASN A 70 -1.55 41.78 34.68
CA ASN A 70 -1.38 41.37 33.29
C ASN A 70 -1.76 39.89 33.12
N HIS A 71 -3.02 39.63 32.77
CA HIS A 71 -3.50 38.30 32.46
C HIS A 71 -2.61 37.77 31.34
N ARG A 72 -2.09 36.56 31.50
CA ARG A 72 -1.35 35.93 30.41
C ARG A 72 -2.26 35.94 29.19
N PRO A 73 -1.82 36.46 28.04
CA PRO A 73 -2.63 36.43 26.84
C PRO A 73 -3.06 35.00 26.59
N HIS A 74 -4.33 34.80 26.22
CA HIS A 74 -4.86 33.48 25.93
C HIS A 74 -3.90 32.75 25.00
N ALA A 75 -3.39 31.60 25.43
CA ALA A 75 -2.55 30.76 24.58
C ALA A 75 -3.36 30.41 23.33
N LEU A 76 -2.78 30.63 22.16
CA LEU A 76 -3.41 30.24 20.91
C LEU A 76 -3.69 28.72 20.96
N PRO A 77 -4.83 28.26 20.40
CA PRO A 77 -5.09 26.84 20.32
C PRO A 77 -3.97 26.14 19.55
N LEU A 78 -3.62 24.93 19.97
CA LEU A 78 -2.58 24.14 19.31
C LEU A 78 -3.00 23.90 17.85
N GLY A 79 -2.26 24.46 16.90
CA GLY A 79 -2.49 24.23 15.48
C GLY A 79 -2.05 22.82 15.09
N PHE A 80 -2.98 21.97 14.67
CA PHE A 80 -2.66 20.68 14.08
C PHE A 80 -2.36 20.86 12.60
N ASP A 81 -1.17 20.46 12.16
CA ASP A 81 -0.83 20.42 10.75
C ASP A 81 -1.60 19.28 10.06
N THR A 82 -2.61 19.66 9.29
CA THR A 82 -3.43 18.74 8.48
C THR A 82 -2.91 18.61 7.05
N GLN A 83 -1.99 19.48 6.62
CA GLN A 83 -1.50 19.53 5.25
C GLN A 83 -0.43 18.46 5.00
N THR A 84 0.53 18.32 5.92
CA THR A 84 1.57 17.29 5.79
C THR A 84 1.03 15.85 5.69
N PRO A 85 0.10 15.37 6.55
CA PRO A 85 -0.41 14.01 6.42
C PRO A 85 -1.21 13.82 5.13
N LEU A 86 -1.93 14.84 4.66
CA LEU A 86 -2.67 14.78 3.39
C LEU A 86 -1.72 14.65 2.20
N ILE A 87 -0.65 15.47 2.16
CA ILE A 87 0.36 15.40 1.10
C ILE A 87 1.03 14.02 1.09
N ILE A 88 1.37 13.48 2.26
CA ILE A 88 1.95 12.12 2.38
C ILE A 88 0.96 11.08 1.86
N ALA A 89 -0.32 11.15 2.24
CA ALA A 89 -1.33 10.22 1.76
C ALA A 89 -1.49 10.27 0.23
N LEU A 90 -1.50 11.48 -0.36
CA LEU A 90 -1.66 11.67 -1.80
C LEU A 90 -0.43 11.18 -2.57
N THR A 91 0.78 11.47 -2.07
CA THR A 91 2.03 10.97 -2.67
C THR A 91 2.12 9.44 -2.62
N LEU A 92 1.75 8.81 -1.50
CA LEU A 92 1.69 7.35 -1.40
C LEU A 92 0.63 6.74 -2.33
N LEU A 93 -0.55 7.37 -2.43
CA LEU A 93 -1.60 6.92 -3.35
C LEU A 93 -1.14 7.00 -4.80
N PHE A 94 -0.52 8.11 -5.19
CA PHE A 94 0.02 8.29 -6.54
C PHE A 94 1.11 7.26 -6.85
N LEU A 95 2.02 7.03 -5.91
CA LEU A 95 3.09 6.05 -6.06
C LEU A 95 2.52 4.62 -6.16
N GLY A 96 1.49 4.30 -5.38
CA GLY A 96 0.75 3.04 -5.46
C GLY A 96 0.09 2.83 -6.83
N LEU A 97 -0.54 3.87 -7.38
CA LEU A 97 -1.11 3.83 -8.73
C LEU A 97 -0.04 3.65 -9.81
N LEU A 98 1.12 4.29 -9.68
CA LEU A 98 2.23 4.09 -10.61
C LEU A 98 2.77 2.67 -10.58
N PHE A 99 3.02 2.11 -9.39
CA PHE A 99 3.48 0.73 -9.25
C PHE A 99 2.43 -0.28 -9.72
N GLY A 100 1.15 -0.07 -9.37
CA GLY A 100 0.05 -0.90 -9.84
C GLY A 100 -0.10 -0.84 -11.36
N GLY A 101 -0.01 0.35 -11.96
CA GLY A 101 -0.01 0.54 -13.40
C GLY A 101 1.18 -0.13 -14.08
N PHE A 102 2.39 -0.02 -13.51
CA PHE A 102 3.59 -0.69 -13.99
C PHE A 102 3.46 -2.22 -13.91
N TRP A 103 2.89 -2.74 -12.84
CA TRP A 103 2.65 -4.17 -12.66
C TRP A 103 1.61 -4.72 -13.64
N LEU A 104 0.48 -4.02 -13.81
CA LEU A 104 -0.54 -4.36 -14.81
C LEU A 104 0.02 -4.29 -16.23
N TRP A 105 0.91 -3.33 -16.47
CA TRP A 105 1.66 -3.27 -17.72
C TRP A 105 2.52 -4.52 -17.90
N LEU A 106 3.29 -4.92 -16.90
CA LEU A 106 4.16 -6.09 -16.96
C LEU A 106 3.37 -7.39 -17.23
N GLN A 107 2.21 -7.54 -16.58
CA GLN A 107 1.27 -8.65 -16.78
C GLN A 107 0.43 -8.56 -18.06
N ASP A 108 0.63 -7.52 -18.84
CA ASP A 108 -0.04 -7.33 -20.12
C ASP A 108 -1.58 -7.32 -20.07
N LYS A 109 -2.14 -6.78 -18.99
CA LYS A 109 -3.59 -6.68 -18.79
C LYS A 109 -4.21 -5.44 -19.43
N ILE A 110 -3.39 -4.53 -19.95
CA ILE A 110 -3.82 -3.25 -20.52
C ILE A 110 -3.94 -3.36 -22.04
N SER A 111 -5.14 -3.64 -22.55
CA SER A 111 -5.42 -3.88 -23.97
C SER A 111 -5.32 -2.63 -24.85
N TRP A 112 -5.65 -1.46 -24.32
CA TRP A 112 -5.77 -0.20 -25.06
C TRP A 112 -4.45 0.55 -25.28
N TRP A 113 -3.33 0.06 -24.74
CA TRP A 113 -2.06 0.74 -24.87
C TRP A 113 -1.37 0.38 -26.21
N PRO A 114 -1.10 1.35 -27.11
CA PRO A 114 -0.46 1.10 -28.39
C PRO A 114 0.95 0.55 -28.17
N ARG A 115 1.14 -0.75 -28.48
CA ARG A 115 2.40 -1.45 -28.24
C ARG A 115 2.70 -2.40 -29.38
N ASN A 116 3.99 -2.55 -29.64
CA ASN A 116 4.54 -3.61 -30.48
C ASN A 116 4.89 -4.79 -29.56
N PRO A 117 4.00 -5.68 -29.10
CA PRO A 117 4.38 -6.79 -28.22
C PRO A 117 5.44 -7.68 -28.88
N GLY A 118 6.32 -8.25 -28.07
CA GLY A 118 7.30 -9.23 -28.56
C GLY A 118 6.62 -10.55 -28.92
N PRO A 119 7.31 -11.44 -29.68
CA PRO A 119 6.77 -12.74 -30.06
C PRO A 119 6.26 -13.56 -28.87
N LEU A 120 6.99 -13.64 -27.75
CA LEU A 120 6.55 -14.40 -26.57
C LEU A 120 5.39 -13.74 -25.85
N THR A 121 5.42 -12.42 -25.76
CA THR A 121 4.29 -11.65 -25.25
C THR A 121 3.00 -11.92 -26.05
N LYS A 122 3.09 -11.95 -27.40
CA LYS A 122 1.93 -12.26 -28.26
C LYS A 122 1.43 -13.67 -28.02
N LEU A 123 2.34 -14.62 -27.93
CA LEU A 123 2.04 -16.03 -27.64
C LEU A 123 1.37 -16.18 -26.26
N ALA A 124 1.85 -15.51 -25.22
CA ALA A 124 1.23 -15.52 -23.90
C ALA A 124 -0.19 -14.94 -23.91
N ARG A 125 -0.45 -13.88 -24.70
CA ARG A 125 -1.80 -13.36 -24.90
C ARG A 125 -2.73 -14.37 -25.56
N GLN A 126 -2.26 -15.03 -26.62
CA GLN A 126 -3.05 -16.03 -27.35
C GLN A 126 -3.42 -17.20 -26.44
N LEU A 127 -2.47 -17.71 -25.66
CA LEU A 127 -2.68 -18.84 -24.75
C LEU A 127 -3.47 -18.50 -23.49
N ARG A 128 -3.64 -17.22 -23.15
CA ARG A 128 -4.46 -16.78 -22.01
C ARG A 128 -5.94 -17.12 -22.20
N ALA A 129 -6.43 -17.11 -23.43
CA ALA A 129 -7.82 -17.43 -23.76
C ALA A 129 -8.10 -18.95 -23.74
N HIS A 130 -7.07 -19.78 -23.74
CA HIS A 130 -7.19 -21.23 -23.77
C HIS A 130 -7.67 -21.76 -22.41
N ARG A 131 -8.88 -22.34 -22.38
CA ARG A 131 -9.52 -22.85 -21.17
C ARG A 131 -9.44 -24.37 -20.99
N GLU A 132 -9.08 -25.10 -22.04
CA GLU A 132 -8.99 -26.56 -22.01
C GLU A 132 -7.80 -27.06 -21.18
N ASP A 133 -7.93 -28.29 -20.67
CA ASP A 133 -6.98 -28.96 -19.79
C ASP A 133 -5.82 -29.63 -20.54
N SER A 134 -5.93 -29.76 -21.86
CA SER A 134 -4.89 -30.27 -22.76
C SER A 134 -4.63 -29.32 -23.92
N PHE A 135 -3.45 -29.41 -24.53
CA PHE A 135 -3.13 -28.65 -25.74
C PHE A 135 -3.53 -29.42 -26.98
N SER A 136 -4.20 -28.75 -27.92
CA SER A 136 -4.39 -29.31 -29.26
C SER A 136 -3.08 -29.26 -30.05
N ALA A 137 -3.00 -30.04 -31.14
CA ALA A 137 -1.87 -29.96 -32.08
C ALA A 137 -1.67 -28.54 -32.65
N ASN A 138 -2.74 -27.75 -32.75
CA ASN A 138 -2.66 -26.36 -33.19
C ASN A 138 -2.02 -25.46 -32.13
N ASP A 139 -2.31 -25.66 -30.85
CA ASP A 139 -1.71 -24.90 -29.75
C ASP A 139 -0.21 -25.16 -29.65
N LEU A 140 0.19 -26.42 -29.82
CA LEU A 140 1.61 -26.79 -29.90
C LEU A 140 2.30 -26.06 -31.06
N ARG A 141 1.67 -26.01 -32.25
CA ARG A 141 2.20 -25.24 -33.40
C ARG A 141 2.30 -23.75 -33.10
N ILE A 142 1.32 -23.17 -32.42
CA ILE A 142 1.36 -21.76 -32.00
C ILE A 142 2.54 -21.52 -31.06
N ILE A 143 2.79 -22.44 -30.10
CA ILE A 143 3.91 -22.34 -29.18
C ILE A 143 5.25 -22.38 -29.94
N HIS A 144 5.42 -23.37 -30.83
CA HIS A 144 6.59 -23.48 -31.70
C HIS A 144 6.81 -22.22 -32.54
N ASN A 145 5.75 -21.70 -33.16
CA ASN A 145 5.82 -20.51 -33.99
C ASN A 145 6.24 -19.27 -33.18
N GLY A 146 5.78 -19.11 -31.95
CA GLY A 146 6.19 -17.97 -31.12
C GLY A 146 7.64 -18.08 -30.62
N LEU A 147 8.13 -19.29 -30.33
CA LEU A 147 9.55 -19.52 -30.03
C LEU A 147 10.42 -19.29 -31.27
N ALA A 148 10.01 -19.79 -32.42
CA ALA A 148 10.69 -19.57 -33.70
C ALA A 148 10.71 -18.08 -34.08
N ALA A 149 9.63 -17.35 -33.86
CA ALA A 149 9.57 -15.91 -34.06
C ALA A 149 10.51 -15.14 -33.12
N SER A 150 10.77 -15.66 -31.92
CA SER A 150 11.76 -15.10 -30.98
C SER A 150 13.18 -15.36 -31.47
N ALA A 151 13.47 -16.57 -31.94
CA ALA A 151 14.74 -16.92 -32.57
C ALA A 151 14.93 -16.27 -33.95
N GLY A 152 13.87 -15.79 -34.60
CA GLY A 152 13.89 -15.30 -35.97
C GLY A 152 14.28 -16.37 -37.01
N GLN A 153 14.11 -17.65 -36.67
CA GLN A 153 14.35 -18.80 -37.54
C GLN A 153 13.52 -20.00 -37.07
N SER A 154 13.31 -20.99 -37.93
CA SER A 154 12.68 -22.26 -37.54
C SER A 154 13.52 -22.98 -36.49
N LEU A 155 12.86 -23.54 -35.49
CA LEU A 155 13.50 -24.26 -34.39
C LEU A 155 13.21 -25.75 -34.47
N TYR A 156 14.24 -26.51 -34.14
CA TYR A 156 14.29 -27.96 -34.06
C TYR A 156 15.10 -28.34 -32.81
N PRO A 157 15.00 -29.57 -32.29
CA PRO A 157 15.75 -29.98 -31.10
C PRO A 157 17.25 -29.69 -31.17
N ASN A 158 17.87 -29.82 -32.36
CA ASN A 158 19.28 -29.54 -32.58
C ASN A 158 19.63 -28.04 -32.73
N THR A 159 18.66 -27.16 -33.00
CA THR A 159 18.86 -25.72 -33.17
C THR A 159 18.42 -24.89 -31.96
N LEU A 160 17.90 -25.55 -30.92
CA LEU A 160 17.58 -24.93 -29.63
C LEU A 160 18.72 -24.14 -28.98
N PRO A 161 20.01 -24.57 -29.05
CA PRO A 161 21.11 -23.76 -28.52
C PRO A 161 21.11 -22.33 -29.07
N HIS A 162 20.81 -22.15 -30.35
CA HIS A 162 20.79 -20.83 -31.00
C HIS A 162 19.66 -19.92 -30.49
N LEU A 163 18.53 -20.50 -30.08
CA LEU A 163 17.45 -19.74 -29.42
C LEU A 163 17.99 -19.05 -28.16
N PHE A 164 18.74 -19.77 -27.32
CA PHE A 164 19.26 -19.24 -26.05
C PHE A 164 20.40 -18.25 -26.24
N GLU A 165 21.19 -18.38 -27.31
CA GLU A 165 22.19 -17.37 -27.69
C GLU A 165 21.54 -16.04 -28.09
N LYS A 166 20.49 -16.09 -28.90
CA LYS A 166 19.80 -14.90 -29.40
C LYS A 166 18.87 -14.29 -28.35
N CYS A 167 18.25 -15.13 -27.52
CA CYS A 167 17.30 -14.75 -26.47
C CYS A 167 17.83 -15.19 -25.10
N PRO A 168 18.86 -14.50 -24.55
CA PRO A 168 19.50 -14.89 -23.29
C PRO A 168 18.53 -14.84 -22.09
N TYR A 169 17.46 -14.06 -22.19
CA TYR A 169 16.40 -14.00 -21.18
C TYR A 169 15.60 -15.32 -21.04
N LEU A 170 15.75 -16.27 -21.97
CA LEU A 170 15.15 -17.60 -21.87
C LEU A 170 16.04 -18.61 -21.13
N ALA A 171 17.25 -18.23 -20.72
CA ALA A 171 18.18 -19.16 -20.08
C ALA A 171 17.62 -19.80 -18.80
N THR A 172 16.82 -19.06 -18.02
CA THR A 172 16.17 -19.58 -16.81
C THR A 172 15.13 -20.66 -17.09
N GLU A 173 14.47 -20.59 -18.25
CA GLU A 173 13.42 -21.53 -18.66
C GLU A 173 13.95 -22.60 -19.64
N LYS A 174 15.29 -22.73 -19.76
CA LYS A 174 15.93 -23.59 -20.76
C LYS A 174 15.46 -25.04 -20.66
N LEU A 175 15.40 -25.58 -19.44
CA LEU A 175 15.00 -26.97 -19.19
C LEU A 175 13.55 -27.20 -19.62
N GLU A 176 12.62 -26.33 -19.21
CA GLU A 176 11.20 -26.46 -19.53
C GLU A 176 10.97 -26.34 -21.04
N ILE A 177 11.69 -25.44 -21.72
CA ILE A 177 11.62 -25.28 -23.19
C ILE A 177 12.18 -26.53 -23.90
N THR A 178 13.32 -27.06 -23.44
CA THR A 178 13.90 -28.26 -24.07
C THR A 178 12.99 -29.48 -23.92
N GLN A 179 12.42 -29.66 -22.73
CA GLN A 179 11.48 -30.74 -22.46
C GLN A 179 10.20 -30.59 -23.30
N PHE A 180 9.64 -29.38 -23.36
CA PHE A 180 8.50 -29.09 -24.23
C PHE A 180 8.78 -29.44 -25.69
N PHE A 181 9.97 -29.13 -26.21
CA PHE A 181 10.35 -29.47 -27.58
C PHE A 181 10.43 -30.98 -27.80
N GLU A 182 11.00 -31.72 -26.86
CA GLU A 182 11.10 -33.18 -26.93
C GLU A 182 9.71 -33.83 -26.91
N ASP A 183 8.86 -33.42 -25.95
CA ASP A 183 7.51 -33.94 -25.79
C ASP A 183 6.63 -33.62 -27.00
N SER A 184 6.64 -32.36 -27.45
CA SER A 184 5.85 -31.96 -28.62
C SER A 184 6.34 -32.60 -29.92
N TRP A 185 7.65 -32.88 -30.04
CA TRP A 185 8.20 -33.60 -31.18
C TRP A 185 7.69 -35.05 -31.24
N GLN A 186 7.60 -35.72 -30.10
CA GLN A 186 6.99 -37.04 -30.01
C GLN A 186 5.50 -37.02 -30.36
N VAL A 187 4.77 -35.96 -29.99
CA VAL A 187 3.37 -35.79 -30.39
C VAL A 187 3.21 -35.60 -31.90
N PHE A 188 4.11 -34.88 -32.57
CA PHE A 188 4.02 -34.64 -34.02
C PHE A 188 4.54 -35.81 -34.87
N HIS A 189 5.56 -36.53 -34.42
CA HIS A 189 6.29 -37.51 -35.23
C HIS A 189 6.36 -38.92 -34.64
N GLY A 190 6.00 -39.10 -33.37
CA GLY A 190 6.04 -40.38 -32.68
C GLY A 190 4.82 -41.26 -32.97
N LYS A 191 5.03 -42.59 -33.01
CA LYS A 191 3.95 -43.59 -33.14
C LYS A 191 3.16 -43.82 -31.84
N ASN A 192 3.70 -43.40 -30.70
CA ASN A 192 3.10 -43.55 -29.36
C ASN A 192 2.95 -42.17 -28.68
N ALA A 193 2.11 -41.31 -29.25
CA ALA A 193 1.80 -40.02 -28.64
C ALA A 193 0.99 -40.24 -27.35
N GLN A 194 1.63 -40.14 -26.19
CA GLN A 194 0.88 -39.89 -24.96
C GLN A 194 0.44 -38.42 -24.97
N ILE A 195 -0.81 -38.19 -25.35
CA ILE A 195 -1.44 -36.87 -25.54
C ILE A 195 -1.46 -36.03 -24.23
N ASN A 196 -1.16 -36.66 -23.07
CA ASN A 196 -1.18 -36.02 -21.75
C ASN A 196 0.21 -35.77 -21.12
N ALA A 197 1.32 -35.91 -21.87
CA ALA A 197 2.66 -35.67 -21.32
C ALA A 197 2.94 -34.18 -21.03
N ILE A 198 2.33 -33.27 -21.82
CA ILE A 198 2.61 -31.82 -21.73
C ILE A 198 1.64 -31.17 -20.73
N GLY A 199 2.14 -30.77 -19.57
CA GLY A 199 1.37 -30.02 -18.58
C GLY A 199 0.95 -28.64 -19.09
N VAL A 200 -0.35 -28.39 -19.22
CA VAL A 200 -0.88 -27.09 -19.67
C VAL A 200 -0.54 -25.96 -18.70
N SER A 201 -0.67 -26.22 -17.40
CA SER A 201 -0.42 -25.23 -16.34
C SER A 201 1.05 -24.84 -16.26
N THR A 202 1.96 -25.81 -16.26
CA THR A 202 3.41 -25.60 -16.26
C THR A 202 3.84 -24.86 -17.52
N THR A 203 3.33 -25.27 -18.69
CA THR A 203 3.64 -24.64 -19.97
C THR A 203 3.20 -23.18 -20.02
N LYS A 204 1.97 -22.89 -19.60
CA LYS A 204 1.47 -21.50 -19.51
C LYS A 204 2.30 -20.69 -18.52
N ALA A 205 2.75 -21.27 -17.42
CA ALA A 205 3.52 -20.57 -16.39
C ALA A 205 4.89 -20.12 -16.91
N TRP A 206 5.70 -21.00 -17.53
CA TRP A 206 7.00 -20.58 -18.05
C TRP A 206 6.88 -19.63 -19.23
N ILE A 207 5.86 -19.80 -20.08
CA ILE A 207 5.56 -18.87 -21.18
C ILE A 207 5.28 -17.46 -20.62
N GLN A 208 4.51 -17.35 -19.54
CA GLN A 208 4.23 -16.07 -18.91
C GLN A 208 5.49 -15.45 -18.31
N ARG A 209 6.33 -16.23 -17.63
CA ARG A 209 7.63 -15.77 -17.11
C ARG A 209 8.54 -15.30 -18.24
N ALA A 210 8.65 -16.07 -19.32
CA ALA A 210 9.39 -15.73 -20.52
C ALA A 210 8.89 -14.43 -21.19
N ALA A 211 7.57 -14.22 -21.26
CA ALA A 211 6.99 -12.99 -21.78
C ALA A 211 7.29 -11.76 -20.90
N ILE A 212 7.32 -11.92 -19.58
CA ILE A 212 7.73 -10.86 -18.64
C ILE A 212 9.21 -10.52 -18.84
N LEU A 213 10.08 -11.54 -18.90
CA LEU A 213 11.52 -11.38 -19.10
C LEU A 213 11.84 -10.73 -20.45
N GLU A 214 11.13 -11.11 -21.52
CA GLU A 214 11.24 -10.49 -22.84
C GLU A 214 11.00 -8.97 -22.74
N ARG A 215 9.97 -8.53 -22.01
CA ARG A 215 9.65 -7.10 -21.86
C ARG A 215 10.71 -6.34 -21.09
N LEU A 216 11.24 -6.93 -20.02
CA LEU A 216 12.30 -6.34 -19.21
C LEU A 216 13.59 -6.18 -20.04
N MET A 217 13.95 -7.19 -20.84
CA MET A 217 15.21 -7.20 -21.59
C MET A 217 15.15 -6.59 -22.99
N ARG A 218 13.96 -6.24 -23.51
CA ARG A 218 13.84 -5.73 -24.88
C ARG A 218 14.61 -4.46 -25.17
N ARG A 219 14.81 -3.61 -24.16
CA ARG A 219 15.64 -2.40 -24.31
C ARG A 219 17.11 -2.76 -24.56
N GLN A 220 17.59 -3.86 -23.97
CA GLN A 220 18.97 -4.32 -24.13
C GLN A 220 19.18 -4.95 -25.51
N LEU A 221 18.21 -5.73 -26.00
CA LEU A 221 18.23 -6.37 -27.33
C LEU A 221 18.15 -5.36 -28.50
N ARG A 222 17.69 -4.13 -28.26
CA ARG A 222 17.58 -3.07 -29.26
C ARG A 222 18.86 -2.27 -29.48
N LYS A 223 19.97 -2.56 -28.79
CA LYS A 223 21.23 -1.84 -29.03
C LYS A 223 21.60 -1.96 -30.52
N PRO A 224 21.67 -0.85 -31.27
CA PRO A 224 22.03 -0.92 -32.68
C PRO A 224 23.48 -1.42 -32.76
N LYS A 225 23.70 -2.44 -33.61
CA LYS A 225 25.04 -2.71 -34.15
C LYS A 225 25.57 -1.36 -34.65
N GLY A 226 26.61 -0.85 -34.02
CA GLY A 226 27.20 0.45 -34.36
C GLY A 226 27.39 0.51 -35.87
N LYS A 227 26.91 1.59 -36.49
CA LYS A 227 27.24 1.92 -37.87
C LYS A 227 28.76 1.86 -37.98
N ALA A 228 29.29 0.88 -38.70
CA ALA A 228 30.67 0.90 -39.12
C ALA A 228 30.83 2.17 -39.96
N VAL A 229 31.47 3.19 -39.39
CA VAL A 229 31.88 4.39 -40.10
C VAL A 229 32.91 3.91 -41.11
N GLN A 230 32.47 3.70 -42.36
CA GLN A 230 33.39 3.49 -43.47
C GLN A 230 34.12 4.81 -43.71
N LEU A 231 35.33 4.92 -43.14
CA LEU A 231 36.30 5.93 -43.52
C LEU A 231 36.77 5.62 -44.94
N SER A 232 36.06 6.17 -45.94
CA SER A 232 36.54 6.25 -47.31
C SER A 232 37.75 7.18 -47.33
N LYS A 233 38.95 6.61 -47.26
CA LYS A 233 40.20 7.33 -47.48
C LYS A 233 40.35 7.52 -49.00
N LYS A 234 39.93 8.69 -49.50
CA LYS A 234 40.27 9.14 -50.86
C LYS A 234 41.80 9.18 -50.99
N VAL A 235 42.33 8.33 -51.86
CA VAL A 235 43.69 8.46 -52.39
C VAL A 235 43.64 9.58 -53.43
N GLN A 236 44.31 10.69 -53.16
CA GLN A 236 44.63 11.70 -54.17
C GLN A 236 45.89 11.26 -54.90
N ALA A 237 45.79 11.23 -56.22
CA ALA A 237 46.89 11.14 -57.17
C ALA A 237 47.60 12.49 -57.30
#